data_AF-A0A1P8WBE2-F1
#
_entry.id   AF-A0A1P8WBE2-F1
#
_cell.length_a   1.000
_cell.length_b   1.000
_cell.length_c   1.000
_cell.angle_alpha   90.00
_cell.angle_beta   90.00
_cell.angle_gamma   90.00
#
_symmetry.space_group_name_H-M   'P 1'
#
loop_
_entity.id
_entity.type
_entity.pdbx_description
1 polymer ?
#
loop_
_entity_poly.entity_id
_entity_poly.type
_entity_poly.pdbx_seq_one_letter_code
_entity_poly.pdbx_strand_id
1 'polypeptide(L)'
;MRKLPFTRTLQQPSSRRQGAILMLIVLCVPVILAFSAFAINIAWMQLTRTELRTATDAAARAGSRTLSLSQSPATARASAKAAASRNTVAGDGLTLNDADVVFGSSERTGVAKWSFTPAADSDPELNGVRIVGSRTAGSPDGPITMLFAGMFDRSNFEPVKSATASQLDRDVMLVLDRSGSMGTVTPGGTRWTDLKLAVDAFLAALALTPQDEFVGLATYSTTSTLDENLALSYTPVQTNISSITPNGWTAIGLGLQDGITGVLDPSYTRPNAAKTILLMTDGNHNTDLDPVGVAQTAHDTHNITVHTITFSSGADQTHMQQVAAAGGGKHWHADDQAQLISVFEEIANNLPTLITE
;
A
#
# COMPACT_ATOMS: atom_id res chain seq x y z
N MET A 1 -37.23 -107.06 -28.52
CA MET A 1 -37.65 -105.96 -27.62
C MET A 1 -36.41 -105.17 -27.22
N ARG A 2 -36.24 -103.94 -27.73
CA ARG A 2 -34.94 -103.22 -27.77
C ARG A 2 -35.07 -101.82 -27.15
N LYS A 3 -34.32 -101.63 -26.05
CA LYS A 3 -33.75 -100.40 -25.44
C LYS A 3 -34.66 -99.19 -25.15
N LEU A 4 -34.88 -98.91 -23.86
CA LEU A 4 -35.31 -97.63 -23.30
C LEU A 4 -34.17 -96.58 -23.39
N PRO A 5 -34.43 -95.31 -23.73
CA PRO A 5 -33.43 -94.27 -23.63
C PRO A 5 -33.49 -93.55 -22.28
N PHE A 6 -32.33 -93.47 -21.63
CA PHE A 6 -32.05 -92.70 -20.43
C PHE A 6 -32.07 -91.21 -20.77
N THR A 7 -33.03 -90.44 -20.26
CA THR A 7 -33.13 -89.00 -20.51
C THR A 7 -32.34 -88.24 -19.42
N ARG A 8 -31.21 -87.65 -19.81
CA ARG A 8 -30.39 -86.74 -19.00
C ARG A 8 -31.17 -85.46 -18.73
N THR A 9 -31.52 -85.18 -17.47
CA THR A 9 -32.02 -83.88 -17.04
C THR A 9 -30.89 -82.86 -17.09
N LEU A 10 -31.00 -81.88 -17.99
CA LEU A 10 -30.10 -80.73 -18.04
C LEU A 10 -30.38 -79.83 -16.84
N GLN A 11 -29.34 -79.57 -16.03
CA GLN A 11 -29.32 -78.56 -14.97
C GLN A 11 -29.75 -77.20 -15.53
N GLN A 12 -30.76 -76.58 -14.91
CA GLN A 12 -31.18 -75.21 -15.24
C GLN A 12 -30.09 -74.18 -14.89
N PRO A 13 -29.91 -73.12 -15.70
CA PRO A 13 -28.95 -72.06 -15.41
C PRO A 13 -29.44 -71.19 -14.24
N SER A 14 -28.49 -70.75 -13.42
CA SER A 14 -28.72 -69.90 -12.25
C SER A 14 -29.50 -68.63 -12.63
N SER A 15 -30.51 -68.29 -11.81
CA SER A 15 -31.29 -67.08 -11.95
C SER A 15 -30.38 -65.85 -11.97
N ARG A 16 -30.30 -65.17 -13.12
CA ARG A 16 -29.67 -63.86 -13.24
C ARG A 16 -30.41 -62.87 -12.33
N ARG A 17 -29.79 -62.51 -11.20
CA ARG A 17 -30.24 -61.47 -10.27
C ARG A 17 -30.07 -60.08 -10.92
N GLN A 18 -30.83 -59.78 -11.98
CA GLN A 18 -30.74 -58.52 -12.75
C GLN A 18 -31.80 -57.48 -12.31
N GLY A 19 -32.87 -57.88 -11.62
CA GLY A 19 -33.93 -56.96 -11.19
C GLY A 19 -33.60 -56.15 -9.94
N ALA A 20 -32.91 -56.74 -8.96
CA ALA A 20 -32.58 -56.06 -7.70
C ALA A 20 -31.60 -54.89 -7.89
N ILE A 21 -30.65 -55.03 -8.82
CA ILE A 21 -29.69 -53.97 -9.16
C ILE A 21 -30.40 -52.78 -9.82
N LEU A 22 -31.40 -53.04 -10.66
CA LEU A 22 -32.15 -51.99 -11.36
C LEU A 22 -33.00 -51.17 -10.37
N MET A 23 -33.61 -51.82 -9.38
CA MET A 23 -34.30 -51.12 -8.29
C MET A 23 -33.35 -50.29 -7.42
N LEU A 24 -32.15 -50.81 -7.13
CA LEU A 24 -31.12 -50.07 -6.39
C LEU A 24 -30.68 -48.82 -7.16
N ILE A 25 -30.46 -48.92 -8.47
CA ILE A 25 -30.06 -47.78 -9.32
C ILE A 25 -31.14 -46.71 -9.35
N VAL A 26 -32.42 -47.09 -9.51
CA VAL A 26 -33.54 -46.15 -9.51
C VAL A 26 -33.65 -45.38 -8.19
N LEU A 27 -33.31 -46.01 -7.06
CA LEU A 27 -33.26 -45.35 -5.75
C LEU A 27 -32.01 -44.48 -5.58
N CYS A 28 -30.84 -44.96 -6.00
CA CYS A 28 -29.55 -44.29 -5.78
C CYS A 28 -29.33 -43.08 -6.70
N VAL A 29 -29.78 -43.13 -7.95
CA VAL A 29 -29.56 -42.04 -8.92
C VAL A 29 -30.16 -40.71 -8.44
N PRO A 30 -31.43 -40.64 -7.99
CA PRO A 30 -31.98 -39.40 -7.42
C PRO A 30 -31.19 -38.87 -6.23
N VAL A 31 -30.71 -39.75 -5.35
CA VAL A 31 -29.88 -39.38 -4.19
C VAL A 31 -28.56 -38.78 -4.64
N ILE A 32 -27.86 -39.41 -5.59
CA ILE A 32 -26.58 -38.90 -6.12
C ILE A 32 -26.78 -37.57 -6.85
N LEU A 33 -27.86 -37.42 -7.62
CA LEU A 33 -28.19 -36.15 -8.28
C LEU A 33 -28.49 -35.05 -7.25
N ALA A 34 -29.19 -35.39 -6.17
CA ALA A 34 -29.47 -34.44 -5.09
C ALA A 34 -28.18 -33.96 -4.40
N PHE A 35 -27.26 -34.87 -4.07
CA PHE A 35 -25.96 -34.52 -3.51
C PHE A 35 -25.10 -33.70 -4.48
N SER A 36 -25.13 -34.04 -5.77
CA SER A 36 -24.43 -33.27 -6.81
C SER A 36 -24.96 -31.84 -6.92
N ALA A 37 -26.28 -31.66 -6.96
CA ALA A 37 -26.91 -30.34 -7.01
C ALA A 37 -26.56 -29.50 -5.78
N PHE A 38 -26.55 -30.12 -4.59
CA PHE A 38 -26.13 -29.47 -3.35
C PHE A 38 -24.65 -29.05 -3.40
N ALA A 39 -23.75 -29.93 -3.86
CA ALA A 39 -22.33 -29.63 -4.00
C ALA A 39 -22.09 -28.47 -4.99
N ILE A 40 -22.80 -28.46 -6.13
CA ILE A 40 -22.72 -27.38 -7.12
C ILE A 40 -23.21 -26.05 -6.53
N ASN A 41 -24.32 -26.04 -5.79
CA ASN A 41 -24.79 -24.83 -5.11
C ASN A 41 -23.78 -24.31 -4.08
N ILE A 42 -23.14 -25.19 -3.30
CA ILE A 42 -22.07 -24.78 -2.36
C ILE A 42 -20.89 -24.17 -3.12
N ALA A 43 -20.44 -24.82 -4.19
CA ALA A 43 -19.35 -24.32 -5.00
C ALA A 43 -19.68 -22.93 -5.56
N TRP A 44 -20.90 -22.74 -6.07
CA TRP A 44 -21.39 -21.45 -6.57
C TRP A 44 -21.43 -20.37 -5.49
N MET A 45 -21.90 -20.69 -4.28
CA MET A 45 -21.90 -19.75 -3.15
C MET A 45 -20.47 -19.33 -2.75
N GLN A 46 -19.52 -20.26 -2.72
CA GLN A 46 -18.14 -19.97 -2.33
C GLN A 46 -17.40 -19.18 -3.43
N LEU A 47 -17.64 -19.51 -4.70
CA LEU A 47 -17.13 -18.73 -5.82
C LEU A 47 -17.62 -17.29 -5.73
N THR A 48 -18.93 -17.09 -5.58
CA THR A 48 -19.53 -15.75 -5.53
C THR A 48 -19.02 -14.95 -4.32
N ARG A 49 -18.79 -15.58 -3.17
CA ARG A 49 -18.17 -14.92 -2.01
C ARG A 49 -16.74 -14.46 -2.29
N THR A 50 -15.99 -15.26 -3.04
CA THR A 50 -14.60 -14.97 -3.39
C THR A 50 -14.54 -13.84 -4.40
N GLU A 51 -15.37 -13.90 -5.43
CA GLU A 51 -15.54 -12.84 -6.43
C GLU A 51 -15.97 -11.52 -5.78
N LEU A 52 -16.97 -11.55 -4.89
CA LEU A 52 -17.41 -10.36 -4.17
C LEU A 52 -16.28 -9.74 -3.34
N ARG A 53 -15.48 -10.58 -2.67
CA ARG A 53 -14.31 -10.12 -1.91
C ARG A 53 -13.29 -9.44 -2.84
N THR A 54 -12.94 -10.07 -3.95
CA THR A 54 -11.99 -9.50 -4.92
C THR A 54 -12.49 -8.17 -5.47
N ALA A 55 -13.78 -8.07 -5.79
CA ALA A 55 -14.40 -6.85 -6.28
C ALA A 55 -14.37 -5.73 -5.22
N THR A 56 -14.71 -6.03 -3.96
CA THR A 56 -14.66 -5.04 -2.86
C THR A 56 -13.23 -4.62 -2.54
N ASP A 57 -12.28 -5.54 -2.52
CA ASP A 57 -10.86 -5.25 -2.23
C ASP A 57 -10.25 -4.36 -3.34
N ALA A 58 -10.54 -4.67 -4.60
CA ALA A 58 -10.10 -3.87 -5.74
C ALA A 58 -10.73 -2.47 -5.74
N ALA A 59 -12.03 -2.37 -5.44
CA ALA A 59 -12.73 -1.10 -5.33
C ALA A 59 -12.18 -0.24 -4.18
N ALA A 60 -11.92 -0.84 -3.01
CA ALA A 60 -11.37 -0.14 -1.85
C ALA A 60 -9.99 0.43 -2.17
N ARG A 61 -9.09 -0.37 -2.76
CA ARG A 61 -7.75 0.09 -3.17
C ARG A 61 -7.78 1.19 -4.23
N ALA A 62 -8.64 1.05 -5.24
CA ALA A 62 -8.77 2.08 -6.28
C ALA A 62 -9.32 3.40 -5.72
N GLY A 63 -10.29 3.31 -4.81
CA GLY A 63 -10.84 4.45 -4.09
C GLY A 63 -9.80 5.13 -3.19
N SER A 64 -9.11 4.37 -2.35
CA SER A 64 -8.10 4.92 -1.44
C SER A 64 -6.94 5.59 -2.19
N ARG A 65 -6.49 4.99 -3.28
CA ARG A 65 -5.42 5.56 -4.12
C ARG A 65 -5.82 6.89 -4.74
N THR A 66 -7.01 6.95 -5.32
CA THR A 66 -7.48 8.19 -5.96
C THR A 66 -7.85 9.26 -4.94
N LEU A 67 -8.31 8.88 -3.75
CA LEU A 67 -8.49 9.81 -2.63
C LEU A 67 -7.15 10.46 -2.23
N SER A 68 -6.10 9.66 -2.09
CA SER A 68 -4.73 10.12 -1.79
C SER A 68 -4.21 11.11 -2.84
N LEU A 69 -4.35 10.78 -4.13
CA LEU A 69 -3.80 11.60 -5.22
C LEU A 69 -4.59 12.88 -5.49
N SER A 70 -5.92 12.78 -5.49
CA SER A 70 -6.79 13.89 -5.92
C SER A 70 -7.36 14.70 -4.76
N GLN A 71 -7.25 14.20 -3.52
CA GLN A 71 -7.83 14.78 -2.30
C GLN A 71 -9.32 15.10 -2.42
N SER A 72 -10.01 14.42 -3.35
CA SER A 72 -11.41 14.67 -3.66
C SER A 72 -12.21 13.36 -3.49
N PRO A 73 -13.19 13.32 -2.58
CA PRO A 73 -14.07 12.17 -2.39
C PRO A 73 -14.88 11.83 -3.64
N ALA A 74 -15.26 12.83 -4.46
CA ALA A 74 -16.08 12.63 -5.65
C ALA A 74 -15.33 11.81 -6.72
N THR A 75 -14.08 12.19 -6.99
CA THR A 75 -13.18 11.47 -7.92
C THR A 75 -12.81 10.09 -7.36
N ALA A 76 -12.60 9.99 -6.04
CA ALA A 76 -12.32 8.71 -5.38
C ALA A 76 -13.48 7.73 -5.50
N ARG A 77 -14.72 8.20 -5.28
CA ARG A 77 -15.93 7.40 -5.41
C ARG A 77 -16.13 6.91 -6.85
N ALA A 78 -15.91 7.77 -7.84
CA ALA A 78 -16.00 7.40 -9.25
C ALA A 78 -14.98 6.30 -9.62
N SER A 79 -13.74 6.41 -9.14
CA SER A 79 -12.70 5.41 -9.34
C SER A 79 -13.02 4.07 -8.67
N ALA A 80 -13.51 4.11 -7.42
CA ALA A 80 -13.94 2.92 -6.69
C ALA A 80 -15.05 2.17 -7.43
N LYS A 81 -16.06 2.91 -7.93
CA LYS A 81 -17.15 2.35 -8.74
C LYS A 81 -16.66 1.75 -10.04
N ALA A 82 -15.76 2.43 -10.75
CA ALA A 82 -15.17 1.94 -11.99
C ALA A 82 -14.32 0.67 -11.76
N ALA A 83 -13.65 0.56 -10.62
CA ALA A 83 -12.93 -0.65 -10.24
C ALA A 83 -13.88 -1.79 -9.87
N ALA A 84 -14.97 -1.51 -9.15
CA ALA A 84 -15.99 -2.50 -8.83
C ALA A 84 -16.64 -3.08 -10.09
N SER A 85 -17.03 -2.23 -11.05
CA SER A 85 -17.71 -2.67 -12.27
C SER A 85 -16.82 -3.50 -13.21
N ARG A 86 -15.49 -3.40 -13.08
CA ARG A 86 -14.53 -4.24 -13.82
C ARG A 86 -14.38 -5.64 -13.24
N ASN A 87 -14.81 -5.87 -12.01
CA ASN A 87 -14.75 -7.17 -11.36
C ASN A 87 -16.12 -7.85 -11.40
N THR A 88 -16.16 -9.06 -11.96
CA THR A 88 -17.38 -9.84 -12.08
C THR A 88 -17.70 -10.57 -10.78
N VAL A 89 -18.97 -10.52 -10.37
CA VAL A 89 -19.54 -11.26 -9.25
C VAL A 89 -20.76 -12.00 -9.76
N ALA A 90 -20.71 -13.34 -9.76
CA ALA A 90 -21.75 -14.21 -10.31
C ALA A 90 -22.10 -13.92 -11.78
N GLY A 91 -21.11 -13.48 -12.58
CA GLY A 91 -21.25 -13.23 -14.02
C GLY A 91 -21.43 -11.77 -14.43
N ASP A 92 -21.86 -10.90 -13.51
CA ASP A 92 -22.10 -9.47 -13.77
C ASP A 92 -21.12 -8.59 -13.00
N GLY A 93 -20.83 -7.38 -13.49
CA GLY A 93 -19.98 -6.41 -12.78
C GLY A 93 -20.65 -5.92 -11.50
N LEU A 94 -19.88 -5.69 -10.43
CA LEU A 94 -20.41 -5.18 -9.17
C LEU A 94 -20.78 -3.69 -9.29
N THR A 95 -22.06 -3.37 -9.10
CA THR A 95 -22.57 -1.99 -9.08
C THR A 95 -22.67 -1.48 -7.65
N LEU A 96 -21.99 -0.37 -7.35
CA LEU A 96 -22.00 0.25 -6.02
C LEU A 96 -22.80 1.56 -6.01
N ASN A 97 -23.61 1.76 -4.97
CA ASN A 97 -24.23 3.05 -4.68
C ASN A 97 -23.22 4.02 -4.05
N ASP A 98 -23.60 5.29 -3.97
CA ASP A 98 -22.80 6.29 -3.25
C ASP A 98 -22.65 5.94 -1.77
N ALA A 99 -23.72 5.41 -1.14
CA ALA A 99 -23.73 5.01 0.26
C ALA A 99 -22.86 3.79 0.57
N ASP A 100 -22.53 2.98 -0.45
CA ASP A 100 -21.68 1.79 -0.30
C ASP A 100 -20.19 2.18 -0.23
N VAL A 101 -19.85 3.43 -0.61
CA VAL A 101 -18.50 4.00 -0.54
C VAL A 101 -18.43 4.93 0.66
N VAL A 102 -17.89 4.42 1.77
CA VAL A 102 -17.76 5.16 3.03
C VAL A 102 -16.33 5.67 3.16
N PHE A 103 -16.18 6.98 3.30
CA PHE A 103 -14.90 7.62 3.60
C PHE A 103 -14.68 7.73 5.11
N GLY A 104 -13.43 7.75 5.53
CA GLY A 104 -13.09 7.88 6.93
C GLY A 104 -11.61 7.99 7.19
N SER A 105 -11.26 8.07 8.47
CA SER A 105 -9.90 8.00 8.96
C SER A 105 -9.64 6.62 9.58
N SER A 106 -8.50 6.03 9.25
CA SER A 106 -7.94 4.86 9.88
C SER A 106 -6.83 5.31 10.80
N GLU A 107 -7.02 5.07 12.09
CA GLU A 107 -6.00 5.32 13.11
C GLU A 107 -5.47 3.99 13.67
N ARG A 108 -4.19 4.01 14.05
CA ARG A 108 -3.51 2.86 14.62
C ARG A 108 -3.85 2.77 16.11
N THR A 109 -4.76 1.87 16.46
CA THR A 109 -5.06 1.54 17.86
C THR A 109 -4.15 0.40 18.34
N GLY A 110 -2.92 0.74 18.78
CA GLY A 110 -1.95 -0.22 19.33
C GLY A 110 -0.97 -0.84 18.33
N VAL A 111 -0.39 -2.00 18.67
CA VAL A 111 0.78 -2.54 17.95
C VAL A 111 0.44 -3.08 16.55
N ALA A 112 -0.78 -3.56 16.29
CA ALA A 112 -1.15 -4.21 15.02
C ALA A 112 -2.64 -4.13 14.63
N LYS A 113 -3.41 -3.19 15.19
CA LYS A 113 -4.85 -3.08 14.89
C LYS A 113 -5.18 -1.69 14.40
N TRP A 114 -5.71 -1.59 13.19
CA TRP A 114 -6.23 -0.34 12.65
C TRP A 114 -7.74 -0.29 12.86
N SER A 115 -8.23 0.87 13.27
CA SER A 115 -9.66 1.12 13.41
C SER A 115 -10.06 2.19 12.41
N PHE A 116 -10.92 1.80 11.47
CA PHE A 116 -11.54 2.74 10.55
C PHE A 116 -12.75 3.40 11.21
N THR A 117 -12.69 4.71 11.32
CA THR A 117 -13.77 5.57 11.81
C THR A 117 -14.39 6.29 10.60
N PRO A 118 -15.66 6.02 10.27
CA PRO A 118 -16.36 6.74 9.22
C PRO A 118 -16.40 8.24 9.52
N ALA A 119 -16.10 9.06 8.53
CA ALA A 119 -16.16 10.53 8.63
C ALA A 119 -17.03 11.09 7.50
N ALA A 120 -17.37 12.38 7.60
CA ALA A 120 -18.13 13.05 6.55
C ALA A 120 -17.24 13.25 5.31
N ASP A 121 -17.84 13.24 4.12
CA ASP A 121 -17.11 13.49 2.86
C ASP A 121 -16.40 14.85 2.85
N SER A 122 -16.82 15.82 3.67
CA SER A 122 -16.21 17.15 3.79
C SER A 122 -15.04 17.22 4.78
N ASP A 123 -14.69 16.12 5.43
CA ASP A 123 -13.61 16.09 6.42
C ASP A 123 -12.24 16.22 5.72
N PRO A 124 -11.35 17.13 6.14
CA PRO A 124 -10.01 17.22 5.57
C PRO A 124 -9.11 16.02 5.93
N GLU A 125 -9.44 15.25 6.97
CA GLU A 125 -8.59 14.18 7.52
C GLU A 125 -8.90 12.78 6.94
N LEU A 126 -9.56 12.72 5.78
CA LEU A 126 -9.88 11.45 5.11
C LEU A 126 -8.60 10.77 4.61
N ASN A 127 -8.31 9.56 5.13
CA ASN A 127 -7.14 8.76 4.76
C ASN A 127 -7.49 7.32 4.33
N GLY A 128 -8.78 6.96 4.37
CA GLY A 128 -9.26 5.62 4.11
C GLY A 128 -10.60 5.58 3.39
N VAL A 129 -10.80 4.48 2.66
CA VAL A 129 -12.04 4.16 1.96
C VAL A 129 -12.48 2.76 2.36
N ARG A 130 -13.72 2.66 2.82
CA ARG A 130 -14.40 1.39 3.08
C ARG A 130 -15.50 1.17 2.04
N ILE A 131 -15.41 0.05 1.35
CA ILE A 131 -16.41 -0.37 0.35
C ILE A 131 -17.27 -1.46 0.95
N VAL A 132 -18.60 -1.32 0.81
CA VAL A 132 -19.58 -2.34 1.20
C VAL A 132 -20.20 -2.92 -0.08
N GLY A 133 -19.70 -4.06 -0.53
CA GLY A 133 -20.30 -4.82 -1.62
C GLY A 133 -21.46 -5.67 -1.11
N SER A 134 -22.67 -5.43 -1.63
CA SER A 134 -23.87 -6.17 -1.22
C SER A 134 -24.58 -6.80 -2.43
N ARG A 135 -24.98 -8.07 -2.29
CA ARG A 135 -25.81 -8.80 -3.25
C ARG A 135 -27.07 -9.28 -2.54
N THR A 136 -27.88 -8.34 -2.06
CA THR A 136 -29.11 -8.58 -1.29
C THR A 136 -30.32 -8.14 -2.10
N ALA A 137 -31.55 -8.48 -1.67
CA ALA A 137 -32.76 -8.02 -2.33
C ALA A 137 -32.88 -6.48 -2.48
N GLY A 138 -32.21 -5.71 -1.61
CA GLY A 138 -32.20 -4.26 -1.65
C GLY A 138 -30.97 -3.64 -2.34
N SER A 139 -30.04 -4.45 -2.85
CA SER A 139 -28.86 -3.93 -3.55
C SER A 139 -29.10 -3.77 -5.06
N PRO A 140 -28.31 -2.92 -5.76
CA PRO A 140 -28.51 -2.65 -7.18
C PRO A 140 -28.50 -3.91 -8.06
N ASP A 141 -27.64 -4.88 -7.72
CA ASP A 141 -27.44 -6.11 -8.50
C ASP A 141 -28.32 -7.29 -8.00
N GLY A 142 -29.17 -7.06 -6.99
CA GLY A 142 -30.07 -8.05 -6.42
C GLY A 142 -29.38 -9.28 -5.78
N PRO A 143 -30.20 -10.25 -5.32
CA PRO A 143 -29.71 -11.47 -4.71
C PRO A 143 -29.27 -12.48 -5.78
N ILE A 144 -28.33 -13.36 -5.44
CA ILE A 144 -27.85 -14.39 -6.39
C ILE A 144 -28.80 -15.58 -6.35
N THR A 145 -29.42 -15.87 -7.48
CA THR A 145 -30.22 -17.08 -7.65
C THR A 145 -29.31 -18.31 -7.67
N MET A 146 -29.66 -19.33 -6.86
CA MET A 146 -28.95 -20.61 -6.88
C MET A 146 -29.24 -21.38 -8.18
N LEU A 147 -28.25 -22.11 -8.67
CA LEU A 147 -28.36 -22.91 -9.90
C LEU A 147 -29.48 -23.97 -9.81
N PHE A 148 -29.71 -24.51 -8.62
CA PHE A 148 -30.80 -25.48 -8.35
C PHE A 148 -31.76 -24.95 -7.27
N ALA A 149 -32.48 -23.86 -7.58
CA ALA A 149 -33.42 -23.20 -6.68
C ALA A 149 -34.63 -24.05 -6.24
N GLY A 150 -35.00 -25.10 -6.98
CA GLY A 150 -36.20 -25.91 -6.73
C GLY A 150 -36.04 -27.07 -5.73
N MET A 151 -34.81 -27.33 -5.24
CA MET A 151 -34.54 -28.43 -4.32
C MET A 151 -34.59 -28.04 -2.84
N PHE A 152 -34.54 -26.74 -2.52
CA PHE A 152 -34.50 -26.23 -1.15
C PHE A 152 -35.36 -24.96 -1.04
N ASP A 153 -35.90 -24.70 0.15
CA ASP A 153 -36.79 -23.57 0.47
C ASP A 153 -36.09 -22.18 0.45
N ARG A 154 -34.83 -22.13 0.00
CA ARG A 154 -34.08 -20.90 -0.25
C ARG A 154 -33.51 -20.92 -1.65
N SER A 155 -34.13 -20.18 -2.55
CA SER A 155 -33.67 -20.00 -3.94
C SER A 155 -32.55 -18.97 -4.08
N ASN A 156 -32.34 -18.15 -3.05
CA ASN A 156 -31.53 -16.93 -3.13
C ASN A 156 -30.39 -16.97 -2.12
N PHE A 157 -29.23 -16.49 -2.53
CA PHE A 157 -28.04 -16.31 -1.72
C PHE A 157 -27.67 -14.82 -1.65
N GLU A 158 -27.52 -14.30 -0.42
CA GLU A 158 -27.37 -12.87 -0.17
C GLU A 158 -26.07 -12.53 0.57
N PRO A 159 -24.90 -12.57 -0.10
CA PRO A 159 -23.63 -12.21 0.51
C PRO A 159 -23.46 -10.68 0.63
N VAL A 160 -22.91 -10.26 1.76
CA VAL A 160 -22.40 -8.90 1.98
C VAL A 160 -20.94 -8.99 2.39
N LYS A 161 -20.09 -8.14 1.80
CA LYS A 161 -18.68 -8.00 2.17
C LYS A 161 -18.28 -6.54 2.26
N SER A 162 -17.46 -6.26 3.27
CA SER A 162 -16.82 -4.96 3.43
C SER A 162 -15.31 -5.12 3.34
N ALA A 163 -14.65 -4.22 2.61
CA ALA A 163 -13.20 -4.12 2.53
C ALA A 163 -12.79 -2.68 2.84
N THR A 164 -11.71 -2.50 3.61
CA THR A 164 -11.19 -1.17 3.93
C THR A 164 -9.77 -1.06 3.42
N ALA A 165 -9.51 -0.03 2.63
CA ALA A 165 -8.15 0.32 2.22
C ALA A 165 -7.83 1.70 2.79
N SER A 166 -6.65 1.84 3.35
CA SER A 166 -6.14 3.13 3.82
C SER A 166 -4.76 3.34 3.23
N GLN A 167 -4.54 4.55 2.71
CA GLN A 167 -3.28 4.91 2.08
C GLN A 167 -2.52 5.79 3.07
N LEU A 168 -1.33 5.35 3.46
CA LEU A 168 -0.40 6.19 4.19
C LEU A 168 0.52 6.85 3.17
N ASP A 169 0.12 8.04 2.73
CA ASP A 169 0.93 8.88 1.85
C ASP A 169 2.21 9.35 2.55
N ARG A 170 3.26 9.64 1.77
CA ARG A 170 4.59 9.96 2.31
C ARG A 170 5.24 11.10 1.55
N ASP A 171 5.54 12.17 2.26
CA ASP A 171 6.25 13.32 1.72
C ASP A 171 7.66 13.33 2.33
N VAL A 172 8.67 13.20 1.47
CA VAL A 172 10.08 13.12 1.86
C VAL A 172 10.80 14.36 1.35
N MET A 173 11.45 15.10 2.25
CA MET A 173 12.31 16.22 1.89
C MET A 173 13.76 15.86 2.13
N LEU A 174 14.55 15.89 1.07
CA LEU A 174 15.98 15.74 1.14
C LEU A 174 16.60 17.08 1.52
N VAL A 175 17.31 17.14 2.64
CA VAL A 175 18.03 18.33 3.09
C VAL A 175 19.52 18.03 3.04
N LEU A 176 20.20 18.51 1.99
CA LEU A 176 21.55 18.08 1.64
C LEU A 176 22.59 19.19 1.88
N ASP A 177 23.71 18.79 2.48
CA ASP A 177 24.87 19.64 2.69
C ASP A 177 25.64 19.86 1.37
N ARG A 178 25.84 21.12 1.00
CA ARG A 178 26.67 21.55 -0.14
C ARG A 178 27.82 22.45 0.30
N SER A 179 28.31 22.30 1.53
CA SER A 179 29.47 23.02 2.07
C SER A 179 30.76 22.64 1.37
N GLY A 180 31.83 23.42 1.60
CA GLY A 180 33.13 23.21 0.93
C GLY A 180 33.76 21.83 1.21
N SER A 181 33.46 21.20 2.36
CA SER A 181 33.96 19.86 2.71
C SER A 181 33.44 18.78 1.76
N MET A 182 32.25 18.96 1.19
CA MET A 182 31.68 18.05 0.19
C MET A 182 32.47 18.03 -1.14
N GLY A 183 33.34 19.01 -1.37
CA GLY A 183 34.30 19.01 -2.48
C GLY A 183 35.53 18.14 -2.26
N THR A 184 35.69 17.55 -1.06
CA THR A 184 36.86 16.71 -0.72
C THR A 184 36.92 15.49 -1.61
N VAL A 185 38.13 15.20 -2.11
CA VAL A 185 38.39 14.06 -3.00
C VAL A 185 38.20 12.75 -2.25
N THR A 186 37.47 11.83 -2.87
CA THR A 186 37.26 10.45 -2.42
C THR A 186 37.75 9.50 -3.53
N PRO A 187 37.89 8.19 -3.27
CA PRO A 187 38.22 7.23 -4.33
C PRO A 187 37.22 7.24 -5.51
N GLY A 188 35.96 7.61 -5.26
CA GLY A 188 34.89 7.73 -6.26
C GLY A 188 34.81 9.09 -6.96
N GLY A 189 35.71 10.03 -6.65
CA GLY A 189 35.73 11.39 -7.20
C GLY A 189 35.73 12.43 -6.10
N THR A 190 34.55 12.90 -5.69
CA THR A 190 34.38 13.81 -4.56
C THR A 190 33.23 13.33 -3.68
N ARG A 191 33.18 13.79 -2.43
CA ARG A 191 32.05 13.47 -1.53
C ARG A 191 30.70 13.87 -2.12
N TRP A 192 30.65 14.98 -2.87
CA TRP A 192 29.46 15.41 -3.61
C TRP A 192 29.08 14.47 -4.76
N THR A 193 30.07 13.93 -5.48
CA THR A 193 29.85 12.89 -6.50
C THR A 193 29.28 11.62 -5.87
N ASP A 194 29.81 11.23 -4.70
CA ASP A 194 29.33 10.05 -3.97
C ASP A 194 27.89 10.24 -3.47
N LEU A 195 27.56 11.44 -2.98
CA LEU A 195 26.20 11.80 -2.59
C LEU A 195 25.23 11.75 -3.79
N LYS A 196 25.62 12.28 -4.95
CA LYS A 196 24.80 12.20 -6.18
C LYS A 196 24.38 10.77 -6.48
N LEU A 197 25.35 9.85 -6.47
CA LEU A 197 25.12 8.44 -6.73
C LEU A 197 24.22 7.78 -5.67
N ALA A 198 24.38 8.15 -4.40
CA ALA A 198 23.54 7.64 -3.33
C ALA A 198 22.10 8.16 -3.41
N VAL A 199 21.90 9.43 -3.77
CA VAL A 199 20.56 9.99 -4.00
C VAL A 199 19.92 9.38 -5.25
N ASP A 200 20.68 9.14 -6.31
CA ASP A 200 20.15 8.43 -7.49
C ASP A 200 19.72 7.01 -7.15
N ALA A 201 20.48 6.28 -6.32
CA ALA A 201 20.09 4.96 -5.83
C ALA A 201 18.84 5.02 -4.92
N PHE A 202 18.73 6.03 -4.06
CA PHE A 202 17.55 6.28 -3.25
C PHE A 202 16.30 6.48 -4.10
N LEU A 203 16.36 7.38 -5.08
CA LEU A 203 15.24 7.70 -5.96
C LEU A 203 14.86 6.51 -6.85
N ALA A 204 15.86 5.73 -7.30
CA ALA A 204 15.61 4.49 -8.03
C ALA A 204 14.93 3.43 -7.16
N ALA A 205 15.33 3.28 -5.90
CA ALA A 205 14.69 2.38 -4.95
C ALA A 205 13.24 2.80 -4.65
N LEU A 206 12.99 4.10 -4.45
CA LEU A 206 11.63 4.64 -4.31
C LEU A 206 10.77 4.39 -5.55
N ALA A 207 11.31 4.56 -6.75
CA ALA A 207 10.56 4.30 -7.99
C ALA A 207 10.14 2.83 -8.16
N LEU A 208 10.72 1.90 -7.40
CA LEU A 208 10.32 0.48 -7.38
C LEU A 208 9.27 0.17 -6.30
N THR A 209 9.00 1.08 -5.37
CA THR A 209 7.96 0.87 -4.37
C THR A 209 6.58 0.98 -5.03
N PRO A 210 5.56 0.26 -4.52
CA PRO A 210 4.20 0.38 -5.01
C PRO A 210 3.50 1.66 -4.52
N GLN A 211 4.18 2.50 -3.74
CA GLN A 211 3.64 3.74 -3.20
C GLN A 211 4.12 4.92 -4.03
N ASP A 212 3.30 5.96 -4.12
CA ASP A 212 3.64 7.18 -4.84
C ASP A 212 4.17 8.21 -3.80
N GLU A 213 5.48 8.22 -3.54
CA GLU A 213 6.13 9.18 -2.62
C GLU A 213 6.40 10.52 -3.31
N PHE A 214 6.15 11.62 -2.59
CA PHE A 214 6.55 12.94 -3.08
C PHE A 214 7.93 13.23 -2.52
N VAL A 215 8.87 13.61 -3.39
CA VAL A 215 10.23 13.97 -2.99
C VAL A 215 10.50 15.43 -3.32
N GLY A 216 11.07 16.16 -2.36
CA GLY A 216 11.54 17.53 -2.50
C GLY A 216 13.03 17.64 -2.17
N LEU A 217 13.61 18.80 -2.48
CA LEU A 217 15.02 19.08 -2.25
C LEU A 217 15.21 20.46 -1.63
N ALA A 218 15.92 20.50 -0.51
CA ALA A 218 16.55 21.71 0.01
C ALA A 218 18.05 21.47 0.15
N THR A 219 18.87 22.46 -0.20
CA THR A 219 20.32 22.38 -0.02
C THR A 219 20.83 23.55 0.79
N TYR A 220 21.89 23.32 1.56
CA TYR A 220 22.44 24.34 2.43
C TYR A 220 23.97 24.35 2.43
N SER A 221 24.53 25.55 2.58
CA SER A 221 25.92 25.75 2.98
C SER A 221 26.01 26.92 3.97
N THR A 222 26.52 28.08 3.56
CA THR A 222 26.44 29.32 4.37
C THR A 222 25.01 29.83 4.45
N THR A 223 24.23 29.61 3.40
CA THR A 223 22.79 29.91 3.30
C THR A 223 22.06 28.63 2.90
N SER A 224 20.76 28.59 3.15
CA SER A 224 19.89 27.50 2.69
C SER A 224 19.01 27.97 1.53
N THR A 225 18.64 27.03 0.67
CA THR A 225 17.68 27.21 -0.42
C THR A 225 16.75 26.00 -0.52
N LEU A 226 15.45 26.26 -0.67
CA LEU A 226 14.49 25.25 -1.14
C LEU A 226 14.60 25.17 -2.66
N ASP A 227 15.27 24.13 -3.17
CA ASP A 227 15.61 24.01 -4.59
C ASP A 227 14.50 23.33 -5.39
N GLU A 228 13.77 22.37 -4.78
CA GLU A 228 12.60 21.74 -5.39
C GLU A 228 11.49 21.50 -4.38
N ASN A 229 10.26 21.80 -4.80
CA ASN A 229 9.06 21.45 -4.05
C ASN A 229 8.76 19.95 -4.14
N LEU A 230 7.94 19.46 -3.22
CA LEU A 230 7.47 18.08 -3.21
C LEU A 230 6.75 17.72 -4.52
N ALA A 231 7.25 16.70 -5.23
CA ALA A 231 6.66 16.23 -6.47
C ALA A 231 6.88 14.72 -6.70
N LEU A 232 6.07 14.13 -7.58
CA LEU A 232 6.21 12.73 -8.03
C LEU A 232 7.34 12.53 -9.05
N SER A 233 7.74 13.58 -9.76
CA SER A 233 8.84 13.49 -10.71
C SER A 233 10.15 13.77 -10.00
N TYR A 234 11.06 12.80 -10.03
CA TYR A 234 12.37 12.92 -9.39
C TYR A 234 13.42 13.62 -10.29
N THR A 235 13.10 13.84 -11.57
CA THR A 235 14.04 14.44 -12.54
C THR A 235 14.49 15.86 -12.18
N PRO A 236 13.63 16.77 -11.67
CA PRO A 236 14.06 18.10 -11.21
C PRO A 236 15.07 18.01 -10.06
N VAL A 237 14.83 17.13 -9.09
CA VAL A 237 15.75 16.87 -7.97
C VAL A 237 17.12 16.43 -8.49
N GLN A 238 17.17 15.45 -9.40
CA GLN A 238 18.43 14.96 -10.00
C GLN A 238 19.17 16.05 -10.78
N THR A 239 18.42 16.90 -11.49
CA THR A 239 18.97 18.01 -12.28
C THR A 239 19.60 19.07 -11.36
N ASN A 240 18.91 19.46 -10.30
CA ASN A 240 19.40 20.47 -9.37
C ASN A 240 20.64 19.99 -8.61
N ILE A 241 20.63 18.77 -8.06
CA ILE A 241 21.81 18.20 -7.40
C ILE A 241 22.99 18.15 -8.38
N SER A 242 22.75 17.77 -9.65
CA SER A 242 23.79 17.73 -10.68
C SER A 242 24.43 19.10 -10.94
N SER A 243 23.65 20.18 -10.87
CA SER A 243 24.07 21.56 -11.15
C SER A 243 24.84 22.24 -10.00
N ILE A 244 24.64 21.78 -8.77
CA ILE A 244 25.23 22.40 -7.58
C ILE A 244 26.73 22.09 -7.51
N THR A 245 27.51 23.12 -7.18
CA THR A 245 28.93 23.01 -6.84
C THR A 245 29.12 23.30 -5.36
N PRO A 246 29.72 22.37 -4.58
CA PRO A 246 29.87 22.56 -3.14
C PRO A 246 30.79 23.73 -2.80
N ASN A 247 30.33 24.62 -1.92
CA ASN A 247 31.09 25.75 -1.42
C ASN A 247 30.42 26.38 -0.19
N GLY A 248 31.22 27.01 0.68
CA GLY A 248 30.76 27.74 1.86
C GLY A 248 30.82 26.93 3.15
N TRP A 249 30.18 27.48 4.18
CA TRP A 249 30.11 26.94 5.54
C TRP A 249 28.97 25.91 5.69
N THR A 250 28.66 25.47 6.91
CA THR A 250 27.74 24.36 7.19
C THR A 250 26.61 24.80 8.12
N ALA A 251 25.56 25.39 7.54
CA ALA A 251 24.41 25.92 8.26
C ALA A 251 23.24 24.93 8.36
N ILE A 252 23.44 23.85 9.12
CA ILE A 252 22.47 22.75 9.30
C ILE A 252 21.09 23.25 9.74
N GLY A 253 21.01 24.15 10.72
CA GLY A 253 19.72 24.67 11.21
C GLY A 253 18.92 25.41 10.14
N LEU A 254 19.59 26.17 9.25
CA LEU A 254 18.93 26.86 8.14
C LEU A 254 18.42 25.86 7.10
N GLY A 255 19.24 24.86 6.77
CA GLY A 255 18.85 23.75 5.88
C GLY A 255 17.58 23.06 6.37
N LEU A 256 17.55 22.74 7.67
CA LEU A 256 16.40 22.10 8.28
C LEU A 256 15.16 23.00 8.28
N GLN A 257 15.31 24.31 8.50
CA GLN A 257 14.20 25.26 8.47
C GLN A 257 13.57 25.37 7.07
N ASP A 258 14.36 25.45 6.00
CA ASP A 258 13.83 25.46 4.64
C ASP A 258 13.21 24.11 4.27
N GLY A 259 13.81 23.00 4.70
CA GLY A 259 13.23 21.67 4.54
C GLY A 259 11.87 21.55 5.22
N ILE A 260 11.72 22.06 6.45
CA ILE A 260 10.43 22.12 7.16
C ILE A 260 9.44 23.00 6.37
N THR A 261 9.88 24.16 5.88
CA THR A 261 9.03 25.08 5.12
C THR A 261 8.50 24.42 3.85
N GLY A 262 9.35 23.73 3.09
CA GLY A 262 8.93 23.02 1.87
C GLY A 262 7.99 21.84 2.14
N VAL A 263 8.16 21.15 3.27
CA VAL A 263 7.28 20.05 3.69
C VAL A 263 5.93 20.52 4.24
N LEU A 264 5.85 21.78 4.69
CA LEU A 264 4.63 22.39 5.21
C LEU A 264 3.88 23.24 4.19
N ASP A 265 4.40 23.44 2.97
CA ASP A 265 3.72 24.23 1.94
C ASP A 265 2.43 23.51 1.48
N PRO A 266 1.23 24.05 1.78
CA PRO A 266 -0.05 23.42 1.46
C PRO A 266 -0.30 23.31 -0.05
N SER A 267 0.47 24.00 -0.88
CA SER A 267 0.37 23.92 -2.34
C SER A 267 0.99 22.64 -2.91
N TYR A 268 1.91 22.03 -2.16
CA TYR A 268 2.73 20.90 -2.62
C TYR A 268 2.69 19.69 -1.68
N THR A 269 2.37 19.89 -0.40
CA THR A 269 2.27 18.80 0.57
C THR A 269 0.86 18.20 0.61
N ARG A 270 0.80 16.90 0.89
CA ARG A 270 -0.47 16.21 1.17
C ARG A 270 -0.84 16.38 2.65
N PRO A 271 -2.09 16.75 2.98
CA PRO A 271 -2.51 16.98 4.38
C PRO A 271 -2.30 15.76 5.29
N ASN A 272 -2.61 14.57 4.78
CA ASN A 272 -2.60 13.32 5.56
C ASN A 272 -1.35 12.46 5.29
N ALA A 273 -0.34 13.00 4.60
CA ALA A 273 0.92 12.29 4.38
C ALA A 273 1.81 12.33 5.61
N ALA A 274 2.47 11.21 5.91
CA ALA A 274 3.57 11.16 6.85
C ALA A 274 4.73 12.02 6.31
N LYS A 275 5.08 13.05 7.07
CA LYS A 275 6.09 14.04 6.70
C LYS A 275 7.44 13.62 7.24
N THR A 276 8.41 13.45 6.35
CA THR A 276 9.75 12.98 6.70
C THR A 276 10.80 13.91 6.11
N ILE A 277 11.77 14.30 6.93
CA ILE A 277 12.95 15.03 6.47
C ILE A 277 14.16 14.11 6.58
N LEU A 278 14.93 14.00 5.51
CA LEU A 278 16.21 13.32 5.50
C LEU A 278 17.33 14.34 5.41
N LEU A 279 17.91 14.64 6.57
CA LEU A 279 18.98 15.61 6.73
C LEU A 279 20.34 14.93 6.61
N MET A 280 21.17 15.40 5.69
CA MET A 280 22.51 14.86 5.46
C MET A 280 23.58 15.93 5.67
N THR A 281 24.70 15.56 6.30
CA THR A 281 25.88 16.43 6.49
C THR A 281 27.20 15.65 6.46
N ASP A 282 28.28 16.31 6.04
CA ASP A 282 29.65 15.76 6.09
C ASP A 282 30.60 16.52 7.02
N GLY A 283 30.07 17.47 7.80
CA GLY A 283 30.85 18.40 8.61
C GLY A 283 30.20 18.79 9.93
N ASN A 284 30.79 19.80 10.57
CA ASN A 284 30.34 20.31 11.87
C ASN A 284 29.50 21.56 11.67
N HIS A 285 28.37 21.63 12.38
CA HIS A 285 27.57 22.85 12.44
C HIS A 285 28.42 24.02 12.95
N ASN A 286 28.43 25.13 12.22
CA ASN A 286 29.32 26.26 12.49
C ASN A 286 28.65 27.63 12.34
N THR A 287 27.32 27.67 12.49
CA THR A 287 26.51 28.91 12.41
C THR A 287 25.55 29.01 13.59
N ASP A 288 24.73 30.06 13.66
CA ASP A 288 24.03 30.45 14.90
C ASP A 288 22.71 29.70 15.18
N LEU A 289 22.10 29.01 14.21
CA LEU A 289 20.81 28.34 14.41
C LEU A 289 20.97 26.88 14.82
N ASP A 290 20.70 26.60 16.11
CA ASP A 290 20.80 25.24 16.67
C ASP A 290 19.85 24.24 15.97
N PRO A 291 20.39 23.21 15.29
CA PRO A 291 19.58 22.24 14.57
C PRO A 291 18.78 21.33 15.51
N VAL A 292 19.18 21.15 16.77
CA VAL A 292 18.44 20.30 17.73
C VAL A 292 17.09 20.94 18.08
N GLY A 293 17.08 22.23 18.44
CA GLY A 293 15.84 22.96 18.71
C GLY A 293 14.89 23.03 17.51
N VAL A 294 15.43 23.17 16.29
CA VAL A 294 14.64 23.18 15.05
C VAL A 294 14.00 21.81 14.80
N ALA A 295 14.76 20.71 14.96
CA ALA A 295 14.24 19.34 14.80
C ALA A 295 13.17 19.01 15.84
N GLN A 296 13.39 19.41 17.09
CA GLN A 296 12.42 19.24 18.18
C GLN A 296 11.10 19.96 17.86
N THR A 297 11.18 21.20 17.39
CA THR A 297 10.00 21.99 17.03
C THR A 297 9.23 21.37 15.87
N ALA A 298 9.94 20.85 14.86
CA ALA A 298 9.35 20.16 13.73
C ALA A 298 8.57 18.90 14.16
N HIS A 299 9.14 18.14 15.10
CA HIS A 299 8.50 16.94 15.63
C HIS A 299 7.28 17.28 16.50
N ASP A 300 7.47 18.12 17.51
CA ASP A 300 6.45 18.40 18.53
C ASP A 300 5.25 19.18 17.96
N THR A 301 5.49 20.08 17.01
CA THR A 301 4.45 21.00 16.50
C THR A 301 3.79 20.46 15.24
N HIS A 302 4.54 19.75 14.40
CA HIS A 302 4.11 19.39 13.04
C HIS A 302 4.13 17.88 12.77
N ASN A 303 4.50 17.05 13.75
CA ASN A 303 4.62 15.60 13.61
C ASN A 303 5.52 15.20 12.41
N ILE A 304 6.57 15.98 12.18
CA ILE A 304 7.58 15.70 11.15
C ILE A 304 8.66 14.82 11.76
N THR A 305 9.01 13.73 11.09
CA THR A 305 10.12 12.87 11.49
C THR A 305 11.41 13.34 10.82
N VAL A 306 12.45 13.65 11.59
CA VAL A 306 13.76 14.07 11.06
C VAL A 306 14.77 12.93 11.21
N HIS A 307 15.15 12.36 10.08
CA HIS A 307 16.23 11.39 9.96
C HIS A 307 17.55 12.09 9.65
N THR A 308 18.67 11.61 10.20
CA THR A 308 19.98 12.20 9.94
C THR A 308 20.95 11.18 9.33
N ILE A 309 21.72 11.63 8.35
CA ILE A 309 22.82 10.87 7.75
C ILE A 309 24.09 11.68 7.91
N THR A 310 25.13 11.06 8.45
CA THR A 310 26.48 11.62 8.43
C THR A 310 27.35 10.90 7.43
N PHE A 311 28.14 11.67 6.71
CA PHE A 311 29.07 11.13 5.72
C PHE A 311 30.50 11.53 6.04
N SER A 312 31.42 10.59 5.91
CA SER A 312 32.84 10.70 6.25
C SER A 312 33.17 10.71 7.76
N SER A 313 34.37 10.25 8.07
CA SER A 313 34.90 10.18 9.44
C SER A 313 35.05 11.51 10.17
N GLY A 314 34.95 12.64 9.47
CA GLY A 314 35.09 13.99 10.03
C GLY A 314 33.77 14.65 10.45
N ALA A 315 32.63 14.01 10.21
CA ALA A 315 31.32 14.55 10.54
C ALA A 315 30.99 14.41 12.04
N ASP A 316 30.22 15.36 12.58
CA ASP A 316 29.77 15.32 13.99
C ASP A 316 28.63 14.32 14.20
N GLN A 317 28.99 13.04 14.32
CA GLN A 317 28.03 11.96 14.53
C GLN A 317 27.23 12.13 15.82
N THR A 318 27.88 12.59 16.90
CA THR A 318 27.21 12.75 18.20
C THR A 318 26.14 13.84 18.13
N HIS A 319 26.44 14.97 17.51
CA HIS A 319 25.47 16.04 17.34
C HIS A 319 24.32 15.61 16.42
N MET A 320 24.60 14.92 15.31
CA MET A 320 23.53 14.46 14.40
C MET A 320 22.65 13.36 14.99
N GLN A 321 23.17 12.55 15.92
CA GLN A 321 22.36 11.63 16.72
C GLN A 321 21.38 12.38 17.64
N GLN A 322 21.82 13.51 18.24
CA GLN A 322 20.93 14.35 19.06
C GLN A 322 19.84 14.99 18.20
N VAL A 323 20.17 15.48 17.01
CA VAL A 323 19.19 16.05 16.06
C VAL A 323 18.17 14.99 15.64
N ALA A 324 18.61 13.78 15.29
CA ALA A 324 17.68 12.68 14.95
C ALA A 324 16.78 12.31 16.13
N ALA A 325 17.33 12.23 17.34
CA ALA A 325 16.57 11.90 18.54
C ALA A 325 15.50 12.98 18.85
N ALA A 326 15.87 14.26 18.74
CA ALA A 326 14.95 15.39 18.92
C ALA A 326 13.84 15.41 17.85
N GLY A 327 14.17 15.03 16.62
CA GLY A 327 13.21 14.92 15.51
C GLY A 327 12.41 13.62 15.46
N GLY A 328 12.47 12.76 16.48
CA GLY A 328 11.77 11.46 16.51
C GLY A 328 12.24 10.44 15.47
N GLY A 329 13.40 10.65 14.86
CA GLY A 329 13.94 9.84 13.78
C GLY A 329 15.10 8.93 14.20
N LYS A 330 15.91 8.56 13.21
CA LYS A 330 17.08 7.68 13.32
C LYS A 330 18.27 8.33 12.65
N HIS A 331 19.44 7.95 13.13
CA HIS A 331 20.73 8.37 12.61
C HIS A 331 21.44 7.22 11.90
N TRP A 332 22.04 7.51 10.75
CA TRP A 332 22.94 6.61 10.05
C TRP A 332 24.28 7.30 9.79
N HIS A 333 25.32 6.49 9.69
CA HIS A 333 26.67 6.93 9.37
C HIS A 333 27.22 6.12 8.19
N ALA A 334 27.93 6.80 7.29
CA ALA A 334 28.64 6.18 6.18
C ALA A 334 30.06 6.75 6.10
N ASP A 335 31.07 5.87 6.12
CA ASP A 335 32.48 6.23 5.95
C ASP A 335 32.87 6.36 4.47
N ASP A 336 32.20 5.60 3.60
CA ASP A 336 32.50 5.51 2.17
C ASP A 336 31.25 5.53 1.29
N GLN A 337 31.48 5.63 -0.03
CA GLN A 337 30.43 5.70 -1.04
C GLN A 337 29.49 4.47 -1.02
N ALA A 338 30.04 3.27 -0.84
CA ALA A 338 29.24 2.05 -0.89
C ALA A 338 28.30 1.95 0.32
N GLN A 339 28.80 2.34 1.50
CA GLN A 339 27.99 2.47 2.70
C GLN A 339 26.92 3.54 2.55
N LEU A 340 27.25 4.69 1.95
CA LEU A 340 26.29 5.76 1.73
C LEU A 340 25.13 5.31 0.85
N ILE A 341 25.42 4.64 -0.27
CA ILE A 341 24.39 4.03 -1.15
C ILE A 341 23.53 3.05 -0.35
N SER A 342 24.15 2.15 0.41
CA SER A 342 23.44 1.14 1.20
C SER A 342 22.51 1.77 2.25
N VAL A 343 22.93 2.85 2.90
CA VAL A 343 22.12 3.60 3.87
C VAL A 343 20.89 4.22 3.20
N PHE A 344 21.07 4.87 2.05
CA PHE A 344 19.96 5.46 1.30
C PHE A 344 18.99 4.39 0.80
N GLU A 345 19.48 3.26 0.28
CA GLU A 345 18.63 2.12 -0.10
C GLU A 345 17.88 1.52 1.11
N GLU A 346 18.54 1.39 2.27
CA GLU A 346 17.91 0.92 3.50
C GLU A 346 16.77 1.84 3.92
N ILE A 347 16.96 3.16 3.84
CA ILE A 347 15.93 4.15 4.16
C ILE A 347 14.77 4.02 3.19
N ALA A 348 15.02 3.98 1.87
CA ALA A 348 13.97 3.82 0.87
C ALA A 348 13.10 2.58 1.13
N ASN A 349 13.72 1.45 1.50
CA ASN A 349 13.02 0.19 1.73
C ASN A 349 12.30 0.09 3.08
N ASN A 350 12.80 0.76 4.13
CA ASN A 350 12.24 0.68 5.48
C ASN A 350 11.29 1.83 5.83
N LEU A 351 11.04 2.76 4.91
CA LEU A 351 9.96 3.72 5.03
C LEU A 351 8.62 2.95 5.19
N PRO A 352 7.87 3.07 6.31
CA PRO A 352 6.71 2.19 6.61
C PRO A 352 5.62 2.12 5.52
N THR A 353 5.54 1.05 4.75
CA THR A 353 4.58 0.93 3.63
C THR A 353 3.23 0.34 4.05
N LEU A 354 2.15 0.95 3.52
CA LEU A 354 0.73 0.54 3.43
C LEU A 354 0.22 -0.69 4.24
N ILE A 355 -0.92 -0.52 4.93
CA ILE A 355 -1.64 -1.63 5.62
C ILE A 355 -3.03 -1.81 4.99
N THR A 356 -3.29 -3.02 4.47
CA THR A 356 -4.61 -3.43 3.97
C THR A 356 -5.19 -4.51 4.89
N GLU A 357 -6.42 -4.35 5.36
CA GLU A 357 -7.16 -5.34 6.16
C GLU A 357 -8.40 -5.89 5.45
#